data_AF-A0A930HQJ9-F1
#
_entry.id   AF-A0A930HQJ9-F1
#
_cell.length_a   1.000
_cell.length_b   1.000
_cell.length_c   1.000
_cell.angle_alpha   90.00
_cell.angle_beta   90.00
_cell.angle_gamma   90.00
#
_symmetry.space_group_name_H-M   'P 1'
#
loop_
_entity.id
_entity.type
_entity.pdbx_description
1 polymer ?
#
loop_
_entity_poly.entity_id
_entity_poly.type
_entity_poly.pdbx_seq_one_letter_code
_entity_poly.pdbx_strand_id
1 'polypeptide(L)'
;MLHQTRSLLAGLLLSLVLVGCSSAGLGSSKSLDPIDYVDPYMGNISHLLVPTFPTVHLPNGMMRVHPQRTDYASEQIAGLPVILTSHRGVSAFAISPLSALADSLPEVSRYSYDSESVRPYLYEVTLLEPEVRVRYAPSYRSAIYQFNFERAKAGHHLVFSTPDG
;
A
#
# COMPACT_ATOMS: atom_id res chain seq x y z
N MET A 1 -49.21 -45.23 22.15
CA MET A 1 -47.75 -45.06 22.05
C MET A 1 -47.29 -44.21 20.84
N LEU A 2 -47.96 -44.27 19.68
CA LEU A 2 -47.59 -43.49 18.49
C LEU A 2 -47.73 -41.94 18.61
N HIS A 3 -48.59 -41.46 19.52
CA HIS A 3 -48.87 -40.01 19.67
C HIS A 3 -47.81 -39.29 20.51
N GLN A 4 -47.20 -39.98 21.49
CA GLN A 4 -46.13 -39.44 22.32
C GLN A 4 -44.80 -39.33 21.55
N THR A 5 -44.50 -40.31 20.69
CA THR A 5 -43.29 -40.26 19.84
C THR A 5 -43.36 -39.13 18.81
N ARG A 6 -44.55 -38.85 18.25
CA ARG A 6 -44.79 -37.70 17.36
C ARG A 6 -44.63 -36.34 18.07
N SER A 7 -45.11 -36.22 19.30
CA SER A 7 -44.95 -35.01 20.11
C SER A 7 -43.49 -34.76 20.51
N LEU A 8 -42.73 -35.81 20.81
CA LEU A 8 -41.29 -35.74 21.12
C LEU A 8 -40.46 -35.37 19.88
N LEU A 9 -40.76 -35.95 18.70
CA LEU A 9 -40.11 -35.58 17.44
C LEU A 9 -40.40 -34.13 17.04
N ALA A 10 -41.63 -33.65 17.24
CA ALA A 10 -41.99 -32.25 16.97
C ALA A 10 -41.23 -31.28 17.91
N GLY A 11 -41.09 -31.63 19.20
CA GLY A 11 -40.29 -30.86 20.15
C GLY A 11 -38.81 -30.81 19.78
N LEU A 12 -38.24 -31.95 19.35
CA LEU A 12 -36.85 -32.02 18.90
C LEU A 12 -36.62 -31.17 17.63
N LEU A 13 -37.52 -31.24 16.65
CA LEU A 13 -37.47 -30.41 15.44
C LEU A 13 -37.58 -28.91 15.76
N LEU A 14 -38.45 -28.53 16.70
CA LEU A 14 -38.59 -27.13 17.12
C LEU A 14 -37.35 -26.62 17.85
N SER A 15 -36.71 -27.46 18.67
CA SER A 15 -35.45 -27.10 19.35
C SER A 15 -34.29 -26.93 18.35
N LEU A 16 -34.24 -27.74 17.30
CA LEU A 16 -33.21 -27.65 16.26
C LEU A 16 -33.35 -26.36 15.42
N VAL A 17 -34.59 -25.95 15.13
CA VAL A 17 -34.88 -24.68 14.44
C VAL A 17 -34.52 -23.48 15.32
N LEU A 18 -34.83 -23.52 16.62
CA LEU A 18 -34.51 -22.44 17.55
C LEU A 18 -33.00 -22.28 17.78
N VAL A 19 -32.23 -23.38 17.81
CA VAL A 19 -30.75 -23.32 17.89
C VAL A 19 -30.16 -22.79 16.58
N GLY A 20 -30.73 -23.14 15.42
CA GLY A 20 -30.32 -22.64 14.11
C GLY A 20 -30.58 -21.15 13.88
N CYS A 21 -31.47 -20.54 14.66
CA CYS A 21 -31.75 -19.09 14.62
C CYS A 21 -30.89 -18.28 15.61
N SER A 22 -29.92 -18.88 16.28
CA SER A 22 -28.90 -18.16 17.04
C SER A 22 -28.01 -17.41 16.07
N SER A 23 -28.36 -16.14 15.84
CA SER A 23 -27.71 -15.12 15.03
C SER A 23 -26.18 -15.09 15.16
N ALA A 24 -25.50 -15.99 14.44
CA ALA A 24 -24.07 -15.91 14.14
C ALA A 24 -23.84 -15.27 12.75
N GLY A 25 -24.61 -14.22 12.43
CA GLY A 25 -24.67 -13.70 11.07
C GLY A 25 -25.19 -12.28 10.91
N LEU A 26 -25.40 -11.50 11.99
CA LEU A 26 -25.41 -10.04 11.82
C LEU A 26 -23.95 -9.62 11.68
N GLY A 27 -23.43 -9.69 10.46
CA GLY A 27 -22.18 -9.04 10.12
C GLY A 27 -22.30 -7.59 10.54
N SER A 28 -21.59 -7.21 11.60
CA SER A 28 -21.44 -5.82 12.02
C SER A 28 -21.00 -5.06 10.78
N SER A 29 -21.86 -4.20 10.24
CA SER A 29 -21.46 -3.27 9.19
C SER A 29 -20.31 -2.46 9.76
N LYS A 30 -19.08 -2.76 9.34
CA LYS A 30 -17.90 -2.01 9.78
C LYS A 30 -18.11 -0.58 9.30
N SER A 31 -18.38 0.34 10.22
CA SER A 31 -18.41 1.76 9.91
C SER A 31 -17.01 2.13 9.45
N LEU A 32 -16.88 2.48 8.17
CA LEU A 32 -15.63 2.97 7.62
C LEU A 32 -15.45 4.42 8.03
N ASP A 33 -14.21 4.80 8.32
CA ASP A 33 -13.88 6.20 8.53
C ASP A 33 -13.88 6.93 7.17
N PRO A 34 -14.14 8.26 7.12
CA PRO A 34 -14.12 9.01 5.86
C PRO A 34 -12.86 8.81 5.02
N ILE A 35 -11.72 8.56 5.68
CA ILE A 35 -10.43 8.33 5.03
C ILE A 35 -10.37 6.99 4.28
N ASP A 36 -11.12 5.98 4.72
CA ASP A 36 -11.14 4.64 4.12
C ASP A 36 -11.85 4.63 2.76
N TYR A 37 -12.63 5.68 2.46
CA TYR A 37 -13.27 5.88 1.15
C TYR A 37 -12.36 6.57 0.14
N VAL A 38 -11.20 7.08 0.56
CA VAL A 38 -10.29 7.81 -0.33
C VAL A 38 -9.44 6.83 -1.11
N ASP A 39 -9.60 6.83 -2.43
CA ASP A 39 -8.74 6.12 -3.38
C ASP A 39 -7.78 7.09 -4.07
N PRO A 40 -6.48 7.14 -3.69
CA PRO A 40 -5.49 7.99 -4.33
C PRO A 40 -5.20 7.64 -5.80
N TYR A 41 -5.61 6.47 -6.28
CA TYR A 41 -5.40 6.09 -7.69
C TYR A 41 -6.40 6.75 -8.65
N MET A 42 -7.43 7.44 -8.14
CA MET A 42 -8.38 8.18 -8.98
C MET A 42 -7.66 9.22 -9.86
N GLY A 43 -7.74 9.04 -11.18
CA GLY A 43 -7.16 9.91 -12.20
C GLY A 43 -5.68 9.63 -12.57
N ASN A 44 -5.11 8.52 -12.08
CA ASN A 44 -3.70 8.13 -12.29
C ASN A 44 -3.41 7.52 -13.69
N ILE A 45 -4.40 7.49 -14.59
CA ILE A 45 -4.23 7.14 -16.01
C ILE A 45 -4.86 8.22 -16.85
N SER A 46 -4.15 8.71 -17.86
CA SER A 46 -4.70 9.61 -18.85
C SER A 46 -3.95 9.52 -20.17
N HIS A 47 -4.69 9.53 -21.29
CA HIS A 47 -4.13 9.56 -22.63
C HIS A 47 -3.95 10.98 -23.18
N LEU A 48 -4.64 11.97 -22.60
CA LEU A 48 -4.71 13.34 -23.14
C LEU A 48 -4.33 14.41 -22.12
N LEU A 49 -4.55 14.15 -20.83
CA LEU A 49 -4.22 15.05 -19.73
C LEU A 49 -3.02 14.51 -18.96
N VAL A 50 -2.44 15.34 -18.11
CA VAL A 50 -1.43 14.87 -17.15
C VAL A 50 -2.15 14.12 -16.02
N PRO A 51 -1.78 12.86 -15.73
CA PRO A 51 -2.39 12.10 -14.63
C PRO A 51 -2.31 12.82 -13.28
N THR A 52 -3.22 12.46 -12.38
CA THR A 52 -3.11 12.81 -10.97
C THR A 52 -2.23 11.80 -10.26
N PHE A 53 -1.21 12.28 -9.55
CA PHE A 53 -0.28 11.40 -8.83
C PHE A 53 -0.87 11.00 -7.47
N PRO A 54 -0.71 9.72 -7.06
CA PRO A 54 -1.27 9.22 -5.81
C PRO A 54 -0.38 9.67 -4.66
N THR A 55 -0.52 10.95 -4.28
CA THR A 55 0.40 11.63 -3.36
C THR A 55 0.06 11.27 -1.91
N VAL A 56 1.07 10.81 -1.17
CA VAL A 56 0.98 10.49 0.26
C VAL A 56 1.52 11.67 1.06
N HIS A 57 0.61 12.31 1.80
CA HIS A 57 0.92 13.47 2.63
C HIS A 57 -0.19 13.76 3.64
N LEU A 58 0.17 14.45 4.72
CA LEU A 58 -0.82 15.06 5.60
C LEU A 58 -1.41 16.33 4.95
N PRO A 59 -2.65 16.74 5.31
CA PRO A 59 -3.21 18.00 4.85
C PRO A 59 -2.25 19.17 5.13
N ASN A 60 -1.84 19.86 4.07
CA ASN A 60 -0.86 20.96 4.10
C ASN A 60 0.52 20.60 4.71
N GLY A 61 0.86 19.31 4.77
CA GLY A 61 2.18 18.83 5.18
C GLY A 61 3.27 19.24 4.20
N MET A 62 4.49 19.44 4.73
CA MET A 62 5.69 19.67 3.93
C MET A 62 6.18 18.37 3.29
N MET A 63 6.12 17.26 4.04
CA MET A 63 6.53 15.96 3.53
C MET A 63 5.45 15.37 2.63
N ARG A 64 5.82 15.16 1.37
CA ARG A 64 4.95 14.62 0.33
C ARG A 64 5.78 13.70 -0.56
N VAL A 65 5.19 12.59 -0.95
CA VAL A 65 5.78 11.63 -1.88
C VAL A 65 4.71 11.04 -2.79
N HIS A 66 5.10 10.62 -3.98
CA HIS A 66 4.31 9.72 -4.83
C HIS A 66 5.29 8.81 -5.59
N PRO A 67 4.86 7.60 -6.00
CA PRO A 67 5.67 6.74 -6.85
C PRO A 67 6.20 7.53 -8.06
N GLN A 68 7.51 7.46 -8.30
CA GLN A 68 8.17 8.18 -9.40
C GLN A 68 8.03 7.37 -10.68
N ARG A 69 6.85 7.46 -11.30
CA ARG A 69 6.51 6.86 -12.60
C ARG A 69 5.61 7.80 -13.40
N THR A 70 5.51 7.57 -14.70
CA THR A 70 4.75 8.45 -15.61
C THR A 70 3.24 8.37 -15.35
N ASP A 71 2.73 7.16 -15.20
CA ASP A 71 1.32 6.85 -14.97
C ASP A 71 1.18 5.51 -14.22
N TYR A 72 -0.06 5.11 -13.90
CA TYR A 72 -0.34 3.83 -13.27
C TYR A 72 0.02 2.61 -14.15
N ALA A 73 0.05 2.75 -15.47
CA ALA A 73 0.35 1.65 -16.40
C ALA A 73 1.86 1.35 -16.51
N SER A 74 2.70 2.21 -15.95
CA SER A 74 4.14 2.04 -15.97
C SER A 74 4.59 0.86 -15.10
N GLU A 75 5.33 -0.09 -15.67
CA GLU A 75 5.76 -1.32 -14.99
C GLU A 75 6.90 -1.09 -13.97
N GLN A 76 7.50 0.09 -13.97
CA GLN A 76 8.65 0.42 -13.13
C GLN A 76 8.53 1.78 -12.46
N ILE A 77 9.08 1.85 -11.24
CA ILE A 77 9.28 3.11 -10.50
C ILE A 77 10.76 3.49 -10.45
N ALA A 78 11.06 4.78 -10.54
CA ALA A 78 12.40 5.33 -10.48
C ALA A 78 12.76 5.75 -9.04
N GLY A 79 13.48 4.89 -8.32
CA GLY A 79 13.84 5.14 -6.93
C GLY A 79 12.65 5.37 -6.01
N LEU A 80 12.94 5.67 -4.76
CA LEU A 80 11.94 6.05 -3.77
C LEU A 80 12.14 7.53 -3.42
N PRO A 81 11.13 8.39 -3.62
CA PRO A 81 11.28 9.82 -3.40
C PRO A 81 11.45 10.17 -1.92
N VAL A 82 12.35 11.08 -1.58
CA VAL A 82 12.45 11.59 -0.19
C VAL A 82 11.45 12.72 0.04
N ILE A 83 11.35 13.64 -0.91
CA ILE A 83 10.49 14.83 -0.84
C ILE A 83 10.20 15.37 -2.24
N LEU A 84 8.94 15.72 -2.49
CA LEU A 84 8.53 16.41 -3.70
C LEU A 84 8.79 17.92 -3.57
N THR A 85 9.40 18.50 -4.59
CA THR A 85 9.71 19.94 -4.66
C THR A 85 8.57 20.78 -5.22
N SER A 86 7.61 20.15 -5.90
CA SER A 86 6.41 20.82 -6.42
C SER A 86 5.24 19.86 -6.55
N HIS A 87 4.05 20.38 -6.89
CA HIS A 87 2.83 19.60 -7.07
C HIS A 87 2.95 18.54 -8.19
N ARG A 88 3.80 18.78 -9.19
CA ARG A 88 4.06 17.84 -10.31
C ARG A 88 5.56 17.54 -10.45
N GLY A 89 6.29 17.73 -9.36
CA GLY A 89 7.74 17.75 -9.37
C GLY A 89 8.33 16.36 -9.30
N VAL A 90 9.53 16.24 -9.88
CA VAL A 90 10.42 15.12 -9.59
C VAL A 90 10.97 15.28 -8.17
N SER A 91 11.17 14.17 -7.48
CA SER A 91 11.83 14.19 -6.18
C SER A 91 13.25 14.77 -6.29
N ALA A 92 13.63 15.64 -5.36
CA ALA A 92 15.00 16.18 -5.32
C ALA A 92 16.04 15.10 -5.00
N PHE A 93 15.63 14.11 -4.21
CA PHE A 93 16.48 13.00 -3.79
C PHE A 93 15.74 11.68 -3.97
N ALA A 94 16.45 10.64 -4.39
CA ALA A 94 15.94 9.29 -4.46
C ALA A 94 16.69 8.39 -3.46
N ILE A 95 15.96 7.45 -2.87
CA ILE A 95 16.52 6.33 -2.12
C ILE A 95 16.41 5.09 -3.02
N SER A 96 17.55 4.45 -3.26
CA SER A 96 17.65 3.22 -4.04
C SER A 96 18.14 2.08 -3.16
N PRO A 97 17.27 1.15 -2.73
CA PRO A 97 17.71 -0.06 -2.04
C PRO A 97 18.43 -1.01 -2.99
N LEU A 98 19.55 -1.58 -2.54
CA LEU A 98 20.38 -2.50 -3.32
C LEU A 98 20.78 -3.72 -2.48
N SER A 99 20.87 -4.87 -3.13
CA SER A 99 21.41 -6.12 -2.54
C SER A 99 22.93 -6.19 -2.54
N ALA A 100 23.58 -5.41 -3.41
CA ALA A 100 25.03 -5.36 -3.55
C ALA A 100 25.44 -3.97 -4.07
N LEU A 101 26.63 -3.52 -3.68
CA LEU A 101 27.25 -2.32 -4.23
C LEU A 101 28.02 -2.70 -5.49
N ALA A 102 27.85 -1.93 -6.56
CA ALA A 102 28.72 -1.98 -7.73
C ALA A 102 29.84 -0.93 -7.58
N ASP A 103 30.93 -1.11 -8.33
CA ASP A 103 32.05 -0.16 -8.34
C ASP A 103 31.63 1.25 -8.79
N SER A 104 30.59 1.34 -9.63
CA SER A 104 29.87 2.57 -9.96
C SER A 104 28.44 2.50 -9.43
N LEU A 105 28.01 3.54 -8.71
CA LEU A 105 26.64 3.66 -8.25
C LEU A 105 25.77 4.24 -9.37
N PRO A 106 24.61 3.64 -9.67
CA PRO A 106 23.65 4.23 -10.59
C PRO A 106 23.07 5.52 -9.98
N GLU A 107 22.80 6.50 -10.83
CA GLU A 107 22.20 7.78 -10.43
C GLU A 107 20.80 7.58 -9.84
N VAL A 108 19.88 6.90 -10.51
CA VAL A 108 18.60 6.46 -9.91
C VAL A 108 18.27 5.06 -10.40
N SER A 109 18.17 4.10 -9.48
CA SER A 109 17.76 2.73 -9.83
C SER A 109 16.27 2.65 -10.15
N ARG A 110 15.93 1.86 -11.17
CA ARG A 110 14.53 1.56 -11.53
C ARG A 110 14.16 0.18 -11.03
N TYR A 111 12.93 0.04 -10.53
CA TYR A 111 12.43 -1.18 -9.92
C TYR A 111 11.13 -1.59 -10.57
N SER A 112 11.06 -2.86 -10.99
CA SER A 112 9.77 -3.53 -11.12
C SER A 112 9.17 -3.69 -9.73
N TYR A 113 7.85 -3.57 -9.62
CA TYR A 113 7.18 -3.53 -8.32
C TYR A 113 5.87 -4.31 -8.35
N ASP A 114 5.44 -4.76 -7.19
CA ASP A 114 4.18 -5.46 -6.97
C ASP A 114 3.59 -5.10 -5.60
N SER A 115 2.33 -5.49 -5.37
CA SER A 115 1.61 -5.32 -4.10
C SER A 115 1.59 -3.86 -3.62
N GLU A 116 1.44 -2.92 -4.56
CA GLU A 116 1.38 -1.50 -4.25
C GLU A 116 0.05 -1.14 -3.56
N SER A 117 0.15 -0.49 -2.39
CA SER A 117 -0.99 0.11 -1.72
C SER A 117 -0.68 1.56 -1.37
N VAL A 118 -1.50 2.47 -1.90
CA VAL A 118 -1.40 3.89 -1.59
C VAL A 118 -2.64 4.33 -0.82
N ARG A 119 -2.42 4.94 0.34
CA ARG A 119 -3.42 5.66 1.14
C ARG A 119 -2.90 7.07 1.38
N PRO A 120 -3.77 8.06 1.68
CA PRO A 120 -3.31 9.44 1.89
C PRO A 120 -2.20 9.58 2.96
N TYR A 121 -2.16 8.67 3.94
CA TYR A 121 -1.20 8.67 5.06
C TYR A 121 -0.17 7.53 5.01
N LEU A 122 -0.21 6.64 4.03
CA LEU A 122 0.64 5.46 3.98
C LEU A 122 0.90 5.02 2.54
N TYR A 123 2.16 4.81 2.19
CA TYR A 123 2.56 4.14 0.95
C TYR A 123 3.24 2.82 1.28
N GLU A 124 2.84 1.74 0.60
CA GLU A 124 3.44 0.41 0.72
C GLU A 124 3.69 -0.16 -0.67
N VAL A 125 4.85 -0.75 -0.90
CA VAL A 125 5.20 -1.39 -2.17
C VAL A 125 6.24 -2.48 -1.95
N THR A 126 6.21 -3.53 -2.77
CA THR A 126 7.28 -4.52 -2.84
C THR A 126 8.09 -4.28 -4.11
N LEU A 127 9.39 -4.04 -3.96
CA LEU A 127 10.34 -3.97 -5.06
C LEU A 127 10.82 -5.38 -5.38
N LEU A 128 10.66 -5.84 -6.63
CA LEU A 128 10.96 -7.22 -7.01
C LEU A 128 12.46 -7.51 -7.02
N GLU A 129 13.26 -6.62 -7.59
CA GLU A 129 14.73 -6.69 -7.52
C GLU A 129 15.25 -5.47 -6.75
N PRO A 130 15.32 -5.52 -5.41
CA PRO A 130 16.07 -6.56 -4.69
C PRO A 130 15.25 -7.43 -3.71
N GLU A 131 13.94 -7.56 -3.90
CA GLU A 131 12.99 -8.20 -2.95
C GLU A 131 12.91 -7.42 -1.63
N VAL A 132 12.47 -6.15 -1.73
CA VAL A 132 12.38 -5.24 -0.58
C VAL A 132 10.96 -4.73 -0.45
N ARG A 133 10.35 -5.02 0.70
CA ARG A 133 9.08 -4.39 1.08
C ARG A 133 9.35 -3.04 1.71
N VAL A 134 8.79 -2.00 1.11
CA VAL A 134 8.97 -0.60 1.50
C VAL A 134 7.66 -0.08 2.05
N ARG A 135 7.74 0.67 3.15
CA ARG A 135 6.61 1.41 3.71
C ARG A 135 7.03 2.83 4.00
N TYR A 136 6.13 3.77 3.79
CA TYR A 136 6.35 5.19 4.05
C TYR A 136 5.16 5.81 4.75
N ALA A 137 5.41 6.53 5.83
CA ALA A 137 4.40 7.33 6.53
C ALA A 137 4.92 8.76 6.78
N PRO A 138 4.21 9.80 6.31
CA PRO A 138 4.60 11.18 6.54
C PRO A 138 4.09 11.72 7.88
N SER A 139 4.82 12.72 8.38
CA SER A 139 4.38 13.73 9.34
C SER A 139 4.45 15.11 8.67
N TYR A 140 4.18 16.18 9.41
CA TYR A 140 4.15 17.53 8.84
C TYR A 140 5.51 17.97 8.27
N ARG A 141 6.63 17.58 8.88
CA ARG A 141 8.00 17.98 8.47
C ARG A 141 9.04 16.85 8.55
N SER A 142 8.58 15.63 8.78
CA SER A 142 9.41 14.43 8.84
C SER A 142 8.63 13.26 8.28
N ALA A 143 9.29 12.14 8.02
CA ALA A 143 8.64 10.92 7.58
C ALA A 143 9.47 9.71 8.01
N ILE A 144 8.84 8.54 8.00
CA ILE A 144 9.50 7.27 8.28
C ILE A 144 9.41 6.41 7.03
N TYR A 145 10.57 5.99 6.53
CA TYR A 145 10.69 4.87 5.62
C TYR A 145 11.04 3.61 6.43
N GLN A 146 10.34 2.52 6.15
CA GLN A 146 10.68 1.19 6.63
C GLN A 146 11.07 0.33 5.43
N PHE A 147 12.26 -0.26 5.48
CA PHE A 147 12.76 -1.20 4.48
C PHE A 147 12.86 -2.57 5.11
N ASN A 148 12.16 -3.54 4.53
CA ASN A 148 12.27 -4.94 4.91
C ASN A 148 12.85 -5.73 3.74
N PHE A 149 14.12 -6.10 3.84
CA PHE A 149 14.81 -6.93 2.86
C PHE A 149 14.44 -8.39 3.12
N GLU A 150 13.73 -9.03 2.19
CA GLU A 150 13.28 -10.41 2.39
C GLU A 150 14.43 -11.41 2.20
N ARG A 151 15.45 -11.04 1.42
CA ARG A 151 16.62 -11.86 1.15
C ARG A 151 17.71 -11.72 2.22
N ALA A 152 17.60 -12.53 3.28
CA ALA A 152 18.48 -12.47 4.46
C ALA A 152 20.00 -12.65 4.22
N LYS A 153 20.43 -13.20 3.07
CA LYS A 153 21.85 -13.50 2.78
C LYS A 153 22.53 -12.48 1.85
N ALA A 154 21.80 -11.48 1.36
CA ALA A 154 22.35 -10.42 0.53
C ALA A 154 22.79 -9.22 1.39
N GLY A 155 23.67 -8.37 0.86
CA GLY A 155 23.96 -7.07 1.46
C GLY A 155 22.69 -6.21 1.51
N HIS A 156 22.61 -5.31 2.48
CA HIS A 156 21.50 -4.37 2.60
C HIS A 156 22.07 -2.96 2.51
N HIS A 157 21.89 -2.34 1.36
CA HIS A 157 22.41 -1.01 1.08
C HIS A 157 21.27 -0.08 0.69
N LEU A 158 21.35 1.16 1.14
CA LEU A 158 20.49 2.25 0.70
C LEU A 158 21.39 3.32 0.10
N VAL A 159 21.20 3.58 -1.19
CA VAL A 159 21.91 4.65 -1.90
C VAL A 159 21.02 5.88 -1.93
N PHE A 160 21.59 7.03 -1.58
CA PHE A 160 20.95 8.33 -1.71
C PHE A 160 21.56 9.05 -2.90
N SER A 161 20.72 9.52 -3.81
CA SER A 161 21.18 10.12 -5.05
C SER A 161 20.29 11.27 -5.50
N THR A 162 20.85 12.12 -6.36
CA THR A 162 20.12 13.18 -7.04
C THR A 162 19.92 12.81 -8.52
N PRO A 163 18.94 13.42 -9.22
CA PRO A 163 18.76 13.20 -10.65
C PRO A 163 19.90 13.68 -11.55
N ASP A 164 20.88 14.42 -11.01
CA ASP A 164 22.03 14.99 -11.75
C ASP A 164 23.40 14.52 -11.19
N GLY A 165 23.42 13.49 -10.35
CA GLY A 165 24.63 12.96 -9.67
C GLY A 165 24.93 13.65 -8.35
#